data_AF-A0A6B1YN67-F1
#
_entry.id   AF-A0A6B1YN67-F1
#
_cell.length_a   1.000
_cell.length_b   1.000
_cell.length_c   1.000
_cell.angle_alpha   90.00
_cell.angle_beta   90.00
_cell.angle_gamma   90.00
#
_symmetry.space_group_name_H-M   'P 1'
#
loop_
_entity.id
_entity.type
_entity.pdbx_description
1 polymer ?
#
loop_
_entity_poly.entity_id
_entity_poly.type
_entity_poly.pdbx_seq_one_letter_code
_entity_poly.pdbx_strand_id
1 'polypeptide(L)'
;MKKNSANPDLKINGEFADVFSSRANSPVSVLMTVTEKVEKQAQNIVVNLADSPLTFKQIENALSVKPVDGLKNLYLLKDGQFKVIEVGR
;
A
#
# COMPACT_ATOMS: atom_id res chain seq x y z
N MET A 1 -18.99 -16.39 16.41
CA MET A 1 -17.68 -16.57 15.73
C MET A 1 -17.41 -15.36 14.85
N LYS A 2 -16.51 -14.44 15.23
CA LYS A 2 -16.08 -13.37 14.31
C LYS A 2 -14.99 -13.93 13.40
N LYS A 3 -15.34 -14.19 12.14
CA LYS A 3 -14.39 -14.63 11.12
C LYS A 3 -13.69 -13.38 10.58
N ASN A 4 -12.68 -12.88 11.30
CA ASN A 4 -11.69 -11.96 10.71
C ASN A 4 -10.74 -12.80 9.84
N SER A 5 -11.27 -13.41 8.78
CA SER A 5 -10.41 -13.99 7.75
C SER A 5 -9.99 -12.83 6.85
N ALA A 6 -8.82 -12.25 7.13
CA ALA A 6 -8.12 -11.43 6.16
C ALA A 6 -8.17 -12.14 4.80
N ASN A 7 -8.54 -11.43 3.74
CA ASN A 7 -8.65 -11.99 2.39
C ASN A 7 -7.65 -11.29 1.48
N PRO A 8 -6.34 -11.53 1.69
CA PRO A 8 -5.31 -10.92 0.86
C PRO A 8 -5.49 -11.36 -0.59
N ASP A 9 -5.45 -10.38 -1.50
CA ASP A 9 -5.74 -10.59 -2.92
C ASP A 9 -4.73 -11.51 -3.60
N LEU A 10 -3.45 -11.45 -3.20
CA LEU A 10 -2.38 -12.16 -3.88
C LEU A 10 -1.18 -12.50 -2.99
N LYS A 11 -0.22 -13.25 -3.54
CA LYS A 11 1.07 -13.55 -2.91
C LYS A 11 2.21 -12.99 -3.75
N ILE A 12 3.12 -12.26 -3.12
CA ILE A 12 4.37 -11.78 -3.71
C ILE A 12 5.50 -12.48 -2.98
N ASN A 13 6.32 -13.26 -3.70
CA ASN A 13 7.42 -14.05 -3.14
C ASN A 13 7.00 -14.95 -1.97
N GLY A 14 5.78 -15.51 -2.04
CA GLY A 14 5.23 -16.39 -1.01
C GLY A 14 4.51 -15.66 0.14
N GLU A 15 4.62 -14.34 0.24
CA GLU A 15 3.98 -13.53 1.28
C GLU A 15 2.67 -12.92 0.80
N PHE A 16 1.68 -12.88 1.68
CA PHE A 16 0.38 -12.27 1.37
C PHE A 16 0.52 -10.77 1.13
N ALA A 17 -0.20 -10.28 0.12
CA ALA A 17 -0.35 -8.86 -0.15
C ALA A 17 -1.81 -8.52 -0.51
N ASP A 18 -2.21 -7.30 -0.19
CA ASP A 18 -3.52 -6.75 -0.49
C ASP A 18 -3.39 -5.60 -1.50
N VAL A 19 -4.34 -5.49 -2.43
CA VAL A 19 -4.29 -4.57 -3.56
C VAL A 19 -5.40 -3.53 -3.48
N PHE A 20 -5.10 -2.30 -3.89
CA PHE A 20 -6.14 -1.34 -4.26
C PHE A 20 -5.70 -0.36 -5.32
N SER A 21 -6.69 0.18 -6.03
CA SER A 21 -6.51 1.32 -6.94
C SER A 21 -7.01 2.60 -6.26
N SER A 22 -6.17 3.63 -6.23
CA SER A 22 -6.52 4.92 -5.64
C SER A 22 -6.80 5.96 -6.71
N ARG A 23 -7.86 6.74 -6.50
CA ARG A 23 -8.14 7.98 -7.25
C ARG A 23 -7.82 9.23 -6.43
N ALA A 24 -7.26 9.06 -5.22
CA ALA A 24 -7.00 10.15 -4.31
C ALA A 24 -5.94 11.10 -4.90
N ASN A 25 -6.11 12.39 -4.64
CA ASN A 25 -5.16 13.45 -4.99
C ASN A 25 -4.30 13.88 -3.79
N SER A 26 -4.46 13.22 -2.63
CA SER A 26 -3.71 13.48 -1.40
C SER A 26 -2.88 12.26 -1.02
N PRO A 27 -1.54 12.39 -0.85
CA PRO A 27 -0.70 11.30 -0.36
C PRO A 27 -1.14 10.79 1.01
N VAL A 28 -1.62 11.68 1.88
CA VAL A 28 -2.08 11.30 3.23
C VAL A 28 -3.31 10.39 3.15
N SER A 29 -4.25 10.67 2.24
CA SER A 29 -5.42 9.82 2.05
C SER A 29 -5.04 8.42 1.54
N VAL A 30 -4.04 8.33 0.65
CA VAL A 30 -3.49 7.04 0.23
C VAL A 30 -2.90 6.30 1.44
N LEU A 31 -2.08 6.96 2.25
CA LEU A 31 -1.49 6.34 3.43
C LEU A 31 -2.53 5.91 4.47
N MET A 32 -3.62 6.64 4.64
CA MET A 32 -4.73 6.21 5.50
C MET A 32 -5.32 4.88 5.02
N THR A 33 -5.57 4.73 3.72
CA THR A 33 -6.05 3.45 3.15
C THR A 33 -5.01 2.34 3.29
N VAL A 34 -3.72 2.65 3.16
CA VAL A 34 -2.62 1.70 3.42
C VAL A 34 -2.67 1.25 4.88
N THR A 35 -2.77 2.16 5.85
CA THR A 35 -2.89 1.83 7.28
C THR A 35 -4.08 0.90 7.55
N GLU A 36 -5.27 1.25 7.04
CA GLU A 36 -6.46 0.42 7.22
C GLU A 36 -6.32 -1.00 6.66
N LYS A 37 -5.60 -1.15 5.54
CA LYS A 37 -5.34 -2.44 4.91
C LYS A 37 -4.25 -3.24 5.61
N VAL A 38 -3.23 -2.57 6.13
CA VAL A 38 -2.21 -3.23 6.98
C VAL A 38 -2.84 -3.81 8.23
N GLU A 39 -3.72 -3.04 8.90
CA GLU A 39 -4.41 -3.48 10.12
C GLU A 39 -5.34 -4.67 9.90
N LYS A 40 -5.93 -4.80 8.69
CA LYS A 40 -7.03 -5.73 8.44
C LYS A 40 -6.72 -6.87 7.49
N GLN A 41 -5.74 -6.70 6.59
CA GLN A 41 -5.55 -7.59 5.43
C GLN A 41 -4.13 -8.15 5.33
N ALA A 42 -3.11 -7.31 5.14
CA ALA A 42 -1.74 -7.78 4.87
C ALA A 42 -0.68 -6.71 5.15
N GLN A 43 0.53 -7.15 5.54
CA GLN A 43 1.68 -6.26 5.76
C GLN A 43 2.34 -5.81 4.45
N ASN A 44 2.06 -6.48 3.33
CA ASN A 44 2.51 -6.09 2.00
C ASN A 44 1.34 -5.46 1.25
N ILE A 45 1.50 -4.24 0.76
CA ILE A 45 0.40 -3.50 0.12
C ILE A 45 0.79 -3.10 -1.29
N VAL A 46 -0.11 -3.34 -2.24
CA VAL A 46 0.01 -2.89 -3.63
C VAL A 46 -0.95 -1.74 -3.88
N VAL A 47 -0.42 -0.60 -4.28
CA VAL A 47 -1.19 0.60 -4.63
C VAL A 47 -1.05 0.87 -6.11
N ASN A 48 -2.17 0.77 -6.83
CA ASN A 48 -2.26 1.24 -8.21
C ASN A 48 -2.70 2.72 -8.23
N LEU A 49 -1.85 3.56 -8.82
CA LEU A 49 -2.02 5.02 -8.96
C LEU A 49 -2.37 5.43 -10.40
N ALA A 50 -2.77 4.49 -11.26
CA ALA A 50 -3.15 4.78 -12.65
C ALA A 50 -4.19 5.92 -12.74
N ASP A 51 -5.19 5.90 -11.86
CA ASP A 51 -6.27 6.90 -11.81
C ASP A 51 -6.00 8.06 -10.84
N SER A 52 -4.81 8.14 -10.26
CA SER A 52 -4.41 9.19 -9.32
C SER A 52 -3.45 10.19 -9.97
N PRO A 53 -3.55 11.49 -9.68
CA PRO A 53 -2.55 12.47 -10.12
C PRO A 53 -1.22 12.37 -9.35
N LEU A 54 -1.13 11.51 -8.33
CA LEU A 54 0.04 11.41 -7.47
C LEU A 54 1.19 10.66 -8.15
N THR A 55 2.40 11.14 -7.86
CA THR A 55 3.66 10.50 -8.25
C THR A 55 4.17 9.56 -7.16
N PHE A 56 5.04 8.62 -7.51
CA PHE A 56 5.70 7.76 -6.53
C PHE A 56 6.45 8.55 -5.46
N LYS A 57 7.15 9.63 -5.85
CA LYS A 57 7.92 10.48 -4.93
C LYS A 57 7.03 11.16 -3.89
N GLN A 58 5.81 11.56 -4.26
CA GLN A 58 4.87 12.15 -3.31
C GLN A 58 4.41 11.14 -2.26
N ILE A 59 4.17 9.89 -2.65
CA ILE A 59 3.83 8.82 -1.70
C ILE A 59 5.01 8.48 -0.80
N GLU A 60 6.20 8.36 -1.37
CA GLU A 60 7.45 8.10 -0.63
C GLU A 60 7.75 9.20 0.40
N ASN A 61 7.67 10.46 -0.01
CA ASN A 61 7.85 11.59 0.90
C ASN A 61 6.83 11.56 2.05
N ALA A 62 5.56 11.30 1.73
CA ALA A 62 4.52 11.20 2.76
C ALA A 62 4.80 10.05 3.74
N LEU A 63 5.27 8.91 3.24
CA LEU A 63 5.60 7.74 4.06
C LEU A 63 6.81 7.99 4.95
N SER A 64 7.81 8.75 4.47
CA SER A 64 8.96 9.15 5.30
C SER A 64 8.59 10.09 6.45
N VAL A 65 7.55 10.92 6.26
CA VAL A 65 7.06 11.86 7.27
C VAL A 65 6.11 11.16 8.24
N LYS A 66 5.28 10.25 7.72
CA LYS A 66 4.30 9.48 8.49
C LYS A 66 4.43 8.00 8.14
N PRO A 67 5.33 7.27 8.83
CA PRO A 67 5.43 5.82 8.68
C PRO A 67 4.11 5.13 8.99
N VAL A 68 3.89 3.97 8.37
CA VAL A 68 2.74 3.11 8.64
C VAL A 68 3.21 1.90 9.45
N ASP A 69 2.76 1.82 10.70
CA ASP A 69 3.10 0.71 11.58
C ASP A 69 2.62 -0.62 11.00
N GLY A 70 3.51 -1.63 11.02
CA GLY A 70 3.22 -2.96 10.50
C GLY A 70 3.30 -3.11 8.97
N LEU A 71 3.51 -2.02 8.23
CA LEU A 71 3.79 -2.08 6.79
C LEU A 71 5.19 -2.64 6.57
N LYS A 72 5.30 -3.71 5.79
CA LYS A 72 6.57 -4.32 5.42
C LYS A 72 7.07 -3.79 4.08
N ASN A 73 6.24 -3.94 3.04
CA ASN A 73 6.55 -3.50 1.68
C ASN A 73 5.37 -2.73 1.08
N LEU A 74 5.67 -1.59 0.44
CA LEU A 74 4.72 -0.84 -0.37
C LEU A 74 5.12 -0.91 -1.85
N TYR A 75 4.29 -1.56 -2.64
CA TYR A 75 4.44 -1.64 -4.09
C TYR A 75 3.57 -0.56 -4.72
N LEU A 76 4.19 0.34 -5.49
CA LEU A 76 3.50 1.41 -6.21
C LEU A 76 3.49 1.09 -7.69
N LEU A 77 2.33 1.18 -8.34
CA LEU A 77 2.18 1.03 -9.78
C LEU A 77 1.57 2.29 -10.39
N LYS A 78 2.10 2.72 -11.53
CA LYS A 78 1.56 3.83 -12.31
C LYS A 78 2.09 3.76 -13.74
N ASP A 79 1.24 3.93 -14.74
CA ASP A 79 1.62 4.05 -16.16
C ASP A 79 2.58 2.93 -16.63
N GLY A 80 2.33 1.69 -16.21
CA GLY A 80 3.17 0.53 -16.53
C GLY A 80 4.51 0.47 -15.80
N GLN A 81 4.82 1.46 -14.96
CA GLN A 81 5.99 1.49 -14.09
C GLN A 81 5.64 0.98 -12.70
N PHE A 82 6.66 0.46 -11.99
CA PHE A 82 6.52 0.07 -10.59
C PHE A 82 7.71 0.54 -9.75
N LYS A 83 7.45 0.75 -8.45
CA LYS A 83 8.46 1.03 -7.43
C LYS A 83 8.13 0.23 -6.17
N VAL A 84 9.15 -0.29 -5.50
CA VAL A 84 9.02 -0.93 -4.18
C VAL A 84 9.65 -0.02 -3.14
N ILE A 85 8.96 0.19 -2.02
CA ILE A 85 9.49 0.83 -0.82
C ILE A 85 9.46 -0.21 0.30
N GLU A 86 10.63 -0.65 0.73
CA GLU A 86 10.81 -1.55 1.87
C GLU A 86 10.87 -0.70 3.14
N VAL A 87 9.95 -0.96 4.08
CA VAL A 87 9.79 -0.18 5.32
C VAL A 87 10.27 -0.98 6.53
N GLY A 88 10.11 -2.31 6.48
CA GLY A 88 10.54 -3.21 7.55
C GLY A 88 12.02 -3.59 7.47
N ARG A 89 12.77 -3.29 8.53
CA ARG A 89 13.90 -4.11 8.99
C ARG A 89 13.43 -4.99 10.14
#